data_AF-A0A7R9MVG0-F1
#
_entry.id   AF-A0A7R9MVG0-F1
#
_cell.length_a   1.000
_cell.length_b   1.000
_cell.length_c   1.000
_cell.angle_alpha   90.00
_cell.angle_beta   90.00
_cell.angle_gamma   90.00
#
_symmetry.space_group_name_H-M   'P 1'
#
loop_
_entity.id
_entity.type
_entity.pdbx_description
1 polymer ?
#
loop_
_entity_poly.entity_id
_entity_poly.type
_entity_poly.pdbx_seq_one_letter_code
_entity_poly.pdbx_strand_id
1 'polypeptide(L)'
;SNARSPVIGHFSETLSGAANIRAYDMSKQFIDEFNLLVDTHHNTTYEATVANRWLSTRLEFLGYSIVFIDALFIILTRKSVSPGMAGLTLTYAMKITGNLNAVVNASTTLETDIVSVERCIEYTQTPTEVPVV
;
A
#
# COMPACT_ATOMS: atom_id res chain seq x y z
N SER A 1 3.63 8.20 6.04
CA SER A 1 2.60 9.18 6.50
C SER A 1 3.12 10.63 6.44
N ASN A 2 3.69 11.07 5.31
CA ASN A 2 4.32 12.41 5.23
C ASN A 2 3.59 13.39 4.29
N ALA A 3 2.81 12.90 3.31
CA ALA A 3 2.03 13.76 2.41
C ALA A 3 0.62 14.10 2.93
N ARG A 4 0.05 13.30 3.84
CA ARG A 4 -1.31 13.51 4.38
C ARG A 4 -1.35 14.52 5.54
N SER A 5 -0.28 14.60 6.33
CA SER A 5 -0.19 15.51 7.47
C SER A 5 -0.27 16.99 7.06
N PRO A 6 0.47 17.45 6.02
CA PRO A 6 0.36 18.82 5.52
C PRO A 6 -1.05 19.20 5.02
N VAL A 7 -1.76 18.27 4.36
CA VAL A 7 -3.14 18.49 3.89
C VAL A 7 -4.10 18.74 5.06
N ILE A 8 -3.99 17.94 6.13
CA ILE A 8 -4.83 18.10 7.33
C ILE A 8 -4.45 19.38 8.09
N GLY A 9 -3.16 19.70 8.19
CA GLY A 9 -2.66 20.93 8.80
C GLY A 9 -3.18 22.18 8.10
N HIS A 10 -3.01 22.25 6.78
CA HIS A 10 -3.49 23.36 5.95
C HIS A 10 -5.01 23.52 6.01
N PHE A 11 -5.75 22.40 6.05
CA PHE A 11 -7.21 22.44 6.23
C PHE A 11 -7.62 23.02 7.60
N SER A 12 -6.94 22.60 8.67
CA SER A 12 -7.18 23.11 10.03
C SER A 12 -6.89 24.61 10.13
N GLU A 13 -5.78 25.06 9.54
CA GLU A 13 -5.39 26.46 9.47
C GLU A 13 -6.39 27.30 8.66
N THR A 14 -6.86 26.79 7.53
CA THR A 14 -7.90 27.43 6.72
C THR A 14 -9.21 27.58 7.49
N LEU A 15 -9.60 26.57 8.28
CA LEU A 15 -10.84 26.60 9.07
C LEU A 15 -10.76 27.66 10.18
N SER A 16 -9.63 27.74 10.88
CA SER A 16 -9.39 28.73 11.93
C SER A 16 -9.26 30.15 11.37
N GLY A 17 -8.62 30.31 10.20
CA GLY A 17 -8.36 31.58 9.53
C GLY A 17 -9.44 32.05 8.54
N ALA A 18 -10.56 31.34 8.41
CA ALA A 18 -11.53 31.54 7.32
C ALA A 18 -12.12 32.95 7.22
N ALA A 19 -12.23 33.67 8.34
CA ALA A 19 -12.67 35.07 8.35
C ALA A 19 -11.61 36.01 7.75
N ASN A 20 -10.34 35.82 8.13
CA ASN A 20 -9.22 36.63 7.64
C ASN A 20 -8.95 36.36 6.16
N ILE A 21 -8.96 35.10 5.73
CA ILE A 21 -8.72 34.72 4.32
C ILE A 21 -9.75 35.40 3.39
N ARG A 22 -11.02 35.45 3.81
CA ARG A 22 -12.09 36.14 3.07
C ARG A 22 -11.97 37.66 3.14
N ALA A 23 -11.57 38.21 4.29
CA ALA A 23 -11.38 39.65 4.45
C ALA A 23 -10.24 40.20 3.59
N TYR A 24 -9.19 39.40 3.35
CA TYR A 24 -8.06 39.76 2.49
C TYR A 24 -8.19 39.30 1.03
N ASP A 25 -9.31 38.68 0.64
CA ASP A 25 -9.57 38.13 -0.70
C ASP A 25 -8.50 37.10 -1.17
N MET A 26 -7.95 36.33 -0.23
CA MET A 26 -6.87 35.36 -0.48
C MET A 26 -7.38 33.92 -0.69
N SER A 27 -8.70 33.72 -0.77
CA SER A 27 -9.30 32.38 -0.86
C SER A 27 -8.80 31.56 -2.04
N LYS A 28 -8.55 32.19 -3.19
CA LYS A 28 -8.05 31.50 -4.38
C LYS A 28 -6.64 30.94 -4.18
N GLN A 29 -5.73 31.70 -3.59
CA GLN A 29 -4.37 31.22 -3.32
C GLN A 29 -4.37 30.03 -2.35
N PHE A 30 -5.17 30.08 -1.29
CA PHE A 30 -5.33 28.96 -0.35
C PHE A 30 -5.92 27.70 -1.02
N ILE A 31 -6.83 27.86 -1.98
CA ILE A 31 -7.37 26.73 -2.76
C ILE A 31 -6.29 26.13 -3.66
N ASP A 32 -5.51 26.97 -4.36
CA ASP A 32 -4.45 26.51 -5.25
C ASP A 32 -3.34 25.77 -4.47
N GLU A 33 -2.98 26.29 -3.29
CA GLU A 33 -2.01 25.64 -2.39
C GLU A 33 -2.53 24.30 -1.83
N PHE A 34 -3.82 24.25 -1.43
CA PHE A 34 -4.45 23.01 -1.01
C PHE A 34 -4.48 21.96 -2.14
N ASN A 35 -4.79 22.36 -3.38
CA ASN A 35 -4.79 21.46 -4.53
C ASN A 35 -3.39 20.89 -4.81
N LEU A 36 -2.34 21.71 -4.71
CA LEU A 36 -0.96 21.24 -4.86
C LEU A 36 -0.58 20.17 -3.82
N LEU A 37 -1.00 20.38 -2.56
CA LEU A 37 -0.78 19.43 -1.48
C LEU A 37 -1.53 18.10 -1.72
N VAL A 38 -2.76 18.18 -2.22
CA VAL A 38 -3.57 17.00 -2.59
C VAL A 38 -2.98 16.26 -3.79
N ASP A 39 -2.52 16.96 -4.82
CA ASP A 39 -1.89 16.36 -6.00
C ASP A 39 -0.61 15.62 -5.62
N THR A 40 0.20 16.21 -4.73
CA THR A 40 1.40 15.56 -4.21
C THR A 40 1.04 14.28 -3.46
N HIS A 41 0.00 14.29 -2.63
CA HIS A 41 -0.47 13.11 -1.93
C HIS A 41 -0.99 12.03 -2.90
N HIS A 42 -1.81 12.42 -3.88
CA HIS A 42 -2.34 11.51 -4.89
C HIS A 42 -1.23 10.88 -5.72
N ASN A 43 -0.21 11.64 -6.12
CA ASN A 43 0.91 11.10 -6.89
C ASN A 43 1.62 9.98 -6.14
N THR A 44 1.92 10.16 -4.86
CA THR A 44 2.54 9.10 -4.04
C THR A 44 1.67 7.85 -3.94
N THR A 45 0.35 8.01 -3.75
CA THR A 45 -0.58 6.86 -3.68
C THR A 45 -0.73 6.18 -5.04
N TYR A 46 -0.70 6.95 -6.13
CA TYR A 46 -0.75 6.42 -7.48
C TYR A 46 0.49 5.59 -7.82
N GLU A 47 1.69 6.07 -7.47
CA GLU A 47 2.94 5.34 -7.62
C GLU A 47 2.91 3.99 -6.89
N ALA A 48 2.42 3.96 -5.65
CA ALA A 48 2.23 2.71 -4.89
C ALA A 48 1.23 1.76 -5.57
N THR A 49 0.16 2.28 -6.16
CA THR A 49 -0.82 1.49 -6.92
C THR A 49 -0.19 0.88 -8.17
N VAL A 50 0.60 1.65 -8.91
CA VAL A 50 1.32 1.19 -10.10
C VAL A 50 2.33 0.09 -9.73
N ALA A 51 3.09 0.26 -8.64
CA ALA A 51 4.01 -0.74 -8.13
C ALA A 51 3.29 -2.06 -7.78
N ASN A 52 2.14 -1.98 -7.10
CA ASN A 52 1.32 -3.16 -6.79
C ASN A 52 0.81 -3.88 -8.05
N ARG A 53 0.36 -3.15 -9.08
CA ARG A 53 -0.07 -3.76 -10.36
C ARG A 53 1.09 -4.41 -11.09
N TRP A 54 2.26 -3.77 -11.09
CA TRP A 54 3.47 -4.33 -11.69
C TRP A 54 3.88 -5.65 -11.03
N LEU A 55 3.90 -5.67 -9.70
CA LEU A 55 4.19 -6.86 -8.92
C LEU A 55 3.15 -7.97 -9.19
N SER A 56 1.85 -7.65 -9.18
CA SER A 56 0.78 -8.61 -9.48
C SER A 56 1.00 -9.28 -10.83
N THR A 57 1.29 -8.49 -11.86
CA THR A 57 1.54 -8.99 -13.22
C THR A 57 2.74 -9.95 -13.26
N ARG A 58 3.81 -9.65 -12.51
CA ARG A 58 4.99 -10.54 -12.40
C ARG A 58 4.66 -11.84 -11.67
N LEU A 59 3.91 -11.77 -10.57
CA LEU A 59 3.48 -12.95 -9.82
C LEU A 59 2.54 -13.84 -10.64
N GLU A 60 1.63 -13.25 -11.42
CA GLU A 60 0.75 -13.96 -12.34
C GLU A 60 1.54 -14.70 -13.42
N PHE A 61 2.54 -14.05 -14.02
CA PHE A 61 3.41 -14.70 -15.01
C PHE A 61 4.15 -15.92 -14.41
N LEU A 62 4.69 -15.79 -13.19
CA LEU A 62 5.32 -16.91 -12.48
C LEU A 62 4.31 -18.02 -12.18
N GLY A 63 3.10 -17.65 -11.78
CA GLY A 63 1.97 -18.55 -11.58
C GLY A 63 1.65 -19.42 -12.78
N TYR A 64 1.43 -18.77 -13.93
CA TYR A 64 1.14 -19.48 -15.17
C TYR A 64 2.31 -20.35 -15.62
N SER A 65 3.55 -19.93 -15.38
CA SER A 65 4.73 -20.74 -15.67
C SER A 65 4.76 -22.02 -14.82
N ILE A 66 4.42 -21.93 -13.53
CA ILE A 66 4.32 -23.10 -12.63
C ILE A 66 3.20 -24.04 -13.08
N VAL A 67 2.02 -23.51 -13.39
CA VAL A 67 0.88 -24.30 -13.88
C VAL A 67 1.22 -25.01 -15.19
N PHE A 68 1.91 -24.34 -16.11
CA PHE A 68 2.37 -24.93 -17.36
C PHE A 68 3.34 -26.09 -17.13
N ILE A 69 4.31 -25.91 -16.23
CA ILE A 69 5.27 -26.96 -15.88
C ILE A 69 4.54 -28.15 -15.21
N ASP A 70 3.66 -27.90 -14.25
CA ASP A 70 2.89 -28.95 -13.57
C ASP A 70 2.06 -29.76 -14.56
N ALA A 71 1.34 -29.09 -15.47
CA ALA A 71 0.58 -29.73 -16.53
C ALA A 71 1.47 -30.58 -17.46
N LEU A 72 2.65 -30.09 -17.83
CA LEU A 72 3.62 -30.83 -18.63
C LEU A 72 4.07 -32.13 -17.91
N PHE A 73 4.39 -32.04 -16.61
CA PHE A 73 4.80 -33.19 -15.81
C PHE A 73 3.68 -34.24 -15.66
N ILE A 74 2.44 -33.80 -15.46
CA ILE A 74 1.27 -34.67 -15.42
C ILE A 74 1.13 -35.46 -16.72
N ILE A 75 1.31 -34.81 -17.88
CA ILE A 75 1.21 -35.46 -19.20
C ILE A 75 2.35 -36.47 -19.41
N LEU A 76 3.59 -36.09 -19.11
CA LEU A 76 4.76 -36.96 -19.26
C LEU A 76 4.68 -38.19 -18.34
N THR A 77 4.10 -38.03 -17.15
CA THR A 77 4.03 -39.07 -16.11
C THR A 77 2.64 -39.69 -16.00
N ARG A 78 1.80 -39.58 -17.04
CA ARG A 78 0.39 -40.02 -17.04
C ARG A 78 0.15 -41.48 -16.64
N LYS A 79 1.18 -42.34 -16.72
CA LYS A 79 1.09 -43.77 -16.36
C LYS A 79 1.33 -44.04 -14.88
N SER A 80 1.99 -43.11 -14.17
CA SER A 80 2.37 -43.30 -12.76
C SER A 80 1.60 -42.38 -11.81
N VAL A 81 1.00 -41.30 -12.33
CA VAL A 81 0.24 -40.34 -11.53
C VAL A 81 -1.25 -40.68 -11.56
N SER A 82 -1.87 -40.80 -10.38
CA SER A 82 -3.32 -40.98 -10.30
C SER A 82 -4.05 -39.69 -10.69
N PRO A 83 -5.21 -39.78 -11.37
CA PRO A 83 -5.98 -38.59 -11.76
C PRO A 83 -6.33 -37.66 -10.60
N GLY A 84 -6.54 -38.23 -9.40
CA GLY A 84 -6.79 -37.46 -8.18
C GLY A 84 -5.59 -36.63 -7.74
N MET A 85 -4.37 -37.19 -7.79
CA MET A 85 -3.16 -36.44 -7.47
C MET A 85 -2.88 -35.35 -8.50
N ALA A 86 -3.10 -35.62 -9.79
CA ALA A 86 -2.96 -34.61 -10.83
C ALA A 86 -3.94 -33.43 -10.65
N GLY A 87 -5.19 -33.71 -10.26
CA GLY A 87 -6.17 -32.66 -9.95
C GLY A 87 -5.77 -31.83 -8.72
N LEU A 88 -5.19 -32.47 -7.71
CA LEU A 88 -4.70 -31.79 -6.50
C LEU A 88 -3.53 -30.85 -6.81
N THR A 89 -2.48 -31.34 -7.49
CA THR A 89 -1.30 -30.51 -7.80
C THR A 89 -1.69 -29.31 -8.64
N LEU A 90 -2.52 -29.50 -9.67
CA LEU A 90 -2.97 -28.42 -10.54
C LEU A 90 -3.82 -27.39 -9.78
N THR A 91 -4.69 -27.84 -8.88
CA THR A 91 -5.49 -26.95 -8.02
C THR A 91 -4.62 -26.13 -7.07
N TYR A 92 -3.59 -26.75 -6.48
CA TYR A 92 -2.64 -26.02 -5.63
C TYR A 92 -1.77 -25.05 -6.44
N ALA A 93 -1.31 -25.44 -7.63
CA ALA A 93 -0.56 -24.59 -8.53
C ALA A 93 -1.35 -23.36 -8.96
N MET A 94 -2.65 -23.50 -9.27
CA MET A 94 -3.51 -22.35 -9.59
C MET A 94 -3.70 -21.39 -8.40
N LYS A 95 -3.75 -21.91 -7.17
CA LYS A 95 -3.94 -21.10 -5.96
C LYS A 95 -2.68 -20.36 -5.50
N ILE A 96 -1.48 -20.86 -5.84
CA ILE A 96 -0.22 -20.33 -5.32
C ILE A 96 -0.01 -18.85 -5.65
N THR A 97 -0.44 -18.43 -6.84
CA THR A 97 -0.32 -17.05 -7.32
C THR A 97 -1.12 -16.07 -6.48
N GLY A 98 -2.39 -16.39 -6.21
CA GLY A 98 -3.25 -15.54 -5.38
C GLY A 98 -2.72 -15.43 -3.96
N ASN A 99 -2.23 -16.54 -3.40
CA ASN A 99 -1.63 -16.56 -2.06
C ASN A 99 -0.35 -15.72 -1.99
N LEU A 100 0.55 -15.83 -2.98
CA LEU A 100 1.76 -15.02 -3.03
C LEU A 100 1.43 -13.52 -3.11
N ASN A 101 0.47 -13.14 -3.94
CA ASN A 101 0.02 -11.75 -4.04
C ASN A 101 -0.55 -11.23 -2.70
N ALA A 102 -1.38 -12.03 -2.04
CA ALA A 102 -1.93 -11.69 -0.73
C ALA A 102 -0.84 -11.55 0.34
N VAL A 103 0.14 -12.46 0.36
CA VAL A 103 1.26 -12.40 1.32
C VAL A 103 2.08 -11.14 1.10
N VAL A 104 2.44 -10.80 -0.14
CA VAL A 104 3.25 -9.59 -0.39
C VAL A 104 2.47 -8.33 0.00
N ASN A 105 1.19 -8.22 -0.36
CA ASN A 105 0.36 -7.10 0.06
C ASN A 105 0.24 -6.99 1.60
N ALA A 106 0.08 -8.12 2.28
CA ALA A 106 0.04 -8.16 3.74
C ALA A 106 1.38 -7.71 4.34
N SER A 107 2.51 -8.16 3.80
CA SER A 107 3.84 -7.73 4.23
C SER A 107 4.06 -6.23 4.02
N THR A 108 3.71 -5.67 2.86
CA THR A 108 3.82 -4.23 2.58
C THR A 108 2.91 -3.40 3.50
N THR A 109 1.71 -3.89 3.81
CA THR A 109 0.79 -3.24 4.76
C THR A 109 1.39 -3.25 6.16
N LEU A 110 1.92 -4.39 6.62
CA LEU A 110 2.58 -4.50 7.91
C LEU A 110 3.81 -3.59 8.04
N GLU A 111 4.64 -3.50 7.00
CA GLU A 111 5.78 -2.57 6.94
C GLU A 111 5.34 -1.11 6.99
N THR A 112 4.16 -0.79 6.47
CA THR A 112 3.61 0.58 6.56
C THR A 112 3.05 0.86 7.96
N ASP A 113 2.38 -0.13 8.56
CA ASP A 113 1.72 0.03 9.86
C ASP A 113 2.72 0.10 11.02
N ILE A 114 3.82 -0.65 10.96
CA ILE A 114 4.86 -0.66 12.00
C ILE A 114 5.51 0.72 12.21
N VAL A 115 5.60 1.55 11.17
CA VAL A 115 6.11 2.93 11.25
C VAL A 115 5.30 3.77 12.25
N SER A 116 4.00 3.49 12.40
CA SER A 116 3.17 4.18 13.40
C SER A 116 3.54 3.77 14.83
N VAL A 117 3.88 2.49 15.03
CA VAL A 117 4.34 1.97 16.33
C VAL A 117 5.69 2.56 16.70
N GLU A 118 6.63 2.64 15.74
CA GLU A 118 7.93 3.27 15.94
C GLU A 118 7.78 4.72 16.43
N ARG A 119 6.89 5.50 15.82
CA ARG A 119 6.58 6.88 16.25
C ARG A 119 6.01 6.96 17.66
N CYS A 120 5.11 6.04 18.03
CA CYS A 120 4.57 6.00 19.39
C CYS A 120 5.69 5.75 20.41
N ILE A 121 6.62 4.86 20.10
CA ILE A 121 7.78 4.58 20.97
C ILE A 121 8.68 5.82 21.07
N GLU A 122 8.93 6.49 19.95
CA GLU A 122 9.71 7.73 19.91
C GLU A 122 9.16 8.80 20.86
N TYR A 123 7.83 9.00 20.90
CA TYR A 123 7.19 9.94 21.83
C TYR A 123 7.34 9.57 23.31
N THR A 124 7.57 8.30 23.64
CA THR A 124 7.85 7.89 25.04
C THR A 124 9.27 8.21 25.48
N GLN A 125 10.18 8.44 24.53
CA GLN A 125 11.61 8.68 24.79
C GLN A 125 11.98 10.16 24.69
N THR A 126 11.06 11.02 24.22
CA THR A 126 11.28 12.46 24.17
C THR A 126 11.47 13.07 25.57
N PRO A 127 12.40 14.04 25.74
CA PRO A 127 12.63 14.70 27.02
C PRO A 127 11.35 15.33 27.56
N THR A 128 10.99 15.03 28.80
CA THR A 128 9.82 15.62 29.45
C THR A 128 10.03 17.10 29.68
N GLU A 129 9.02 17.92 29.36
CA GLU A 129 9.04 19.34 29.71
C GLU A 129 9.17 19.51 31.24
N VAL A 130 9.94 20.52 31.65
CA VAL A 130 10.20 20.81 33.07
C VAL A 130 8.87 21.04 33.78
N PRO A 131 8.61 20.39 34.93
CA PRO A 131 7.36 20.59 35.65
C PRO A 131 7.23 22.07 36.02
N VAL A 132 6.08 22.64 35.70
CA VAL A 132 5.74 24.02 36.05
C VAL A 132 5.65 24.09 37.58
N VAL A 133 6.62 24.76 38.19
CA VAL A 133 6.71 25.04 39.63
C VAL A 133 5.68 26.09 40.07
#